data_AF-A0A080ZQ64-F1
#
_entry.id   AF-A0A080ZQ64-F1
#
_cell.length_a   1.000
_cell.length_b   1.000
_cell.length_c   1.000
_cell.angle_alpha   90.00
_cell.angle_beta   90.00
_cell.angle_gamma   90.00
#
_symmetry.space_group_name_H-M   'P 1'
#
loop_
_entity.id
_entity.type
_entity.pdbx_description
1 polymer ?
#
loop_
_entity_poly.entity_id
_entity_poly.type
_entity_poly.pdbx_seq_one_letter_code
_entity_poly.pdbx_strand_id
1 'polypeptide(L)'
;MNVRPIRTFTDASLVSLAELKDLYSVESNAAVMCTGDGIFDYMRRVLELNCYSNNWRMLDLRIGGQQNGFFGVPMFYSVVVGLLRCLAEVNEKDFGAAACKQKFEVFLSNPYHSRVSKQWSSIYMREELRPLMYRVKETHPSLSLNASVNGVSGDTFSKIDMFTLSWRPRDRERDMFWNSAEDEYYCENDPSDRMPPALMNLFNELLGYNSQGGGSASSGDEDGDVEGNGEDDFGGFYPVL
;
A
#
# COMPACT_ATOMS: atom_id res chain seq x y z
N MET A 1 4.20 -21.52 2.19
CA MET A 1 2.84 -22.05 2.46
C MET A 1 1.87 -21.41 1.45
N ASN A 2 0.94 -22.16 0.85
CA ASN A 2 0.00 -21.59 -0.13
C ASN A 2 -1.21 -21.01 0.61
N VAL A 3 -1.34 -19.69 0.64
CA VAL A 3 -2.45 -19.00 1.33
C VAL A 3 -3.74 -19.22 0.53
N ARG A 4 -4.72 -19.90 1.12
CA ARG A 4 -6.03 -20.13 0.52
C ARG A 4 -7.09 -19.32 1.26
N PRO A 5 -7.52 -18.17 0.71
CA PRO A 5 -8.51 -17.35 1.38
C PRO A 5 -9.91 -17.97 1.32
N ILE A 6 -10.71 -17.68 2.35
CA ILE A 6 -12.14 -17.98 2.39
C ILE A 6 -12.83 -17.05 1.39
N ARG A 7 -13.07 -17.54 0.17
CA ARG A 7 -13.62 -16.73 -0.93
C ARG A 7 -15.03 -16.18 -0.67
N THR A 8 -15.77 -16.78 0.24
CA THR A 8 -17.11 -16.35 0.63
C THR A 8 -17.11 -15.34 1.77
N PHE A 9 -15.96 -15.13 2.44
CA PHE A 9 -15.82 -14.07 3.42
C PHE A 9 -15.35 -12.81 2.69
N THR A 10 -16.32 -11.96 2.35
CA THR A 10 -16.17 -10.73 1.57
C THR A 10 -16.67 -9.54 2.37
N ASP A 11 -16.65 -8.34 1.77
CA ASP A 11 -17.17 -7.10 2.35
C ASP A 11 -18.61 -7.24 2.84
N ALA A 12 -19.48 -7.90 2.08
CA ALA A 12 -20.88 -8.12 2.47
C ALA A 12 -21.00 -8.93 3.78
N SER A 13 -20.16 -9.96 3.92
CA SER A 13 -20.07 -10.77 5.14
C SER A 13 -19.54 -9.93 6.31
N LEU A 14 -18.51 -9.12 6.07
CA LEU A 14 -17.94 -8.24 7.09
C LEU A 14 -18.95 -7.18 7.57
N VAL A 15 -19.64 -6.49 6.66
CA VAL A 15 -20.65 -5.48 7.00
C VAL A 15 -21.83 -6.10 7.74
N SER A 16 -22.23 -7.33 7.41
CA SER A 16 -23.27 -8.05 8.15
C SER A 16 -22.87 -8.29 9.62
N LEU A 17 -21.58 -8.51 9.91
CA LEU A 17 -21.07 -8.61 11.29
C LEU A 17 -21.13 -7.26 12.03
N ALA A 18 -21.10 -6.13 11.32
CA ALA A 18 -21.21 -4.81 11.96
C ALA A 18 -22.53 -4.66 12.72
N GLU A 19 -23.61 -5.26 12.21
CA GLU A 19 -24.98 -5.16 12.76
C GLU A 19 -25.18 -5.91 14.09
N LEU A 20 -24.24 -6.77 14.46
CA LEU A 20 -24.27 -7.51 15.71
C LEU A 20 -23.83 -6.60 16.87
N LYS A 21 -24.81 -6.12 17.66
CA LYS A 21 -24.63 -5.12 18.73
C LYS A 21 -23.72 -5.57 19.88
N ASP A 22 -23.70 -6.87 20.16
CA ASP A 22 -22.93 -7.45 21.25
C ASP A 22 -21.60 -8.05 20.78
N LEU A 23 -21.27 -7.90 19.49
CA LEU A 23 -20.02 -8.39 18.93
C LEU A 23 -18.87 -7.46 19.31
N TYR A 24 -17.97 -7.96 20.15
CA TYR A 24 -16.82 -7.22 20.65
C TYR A 24 -15.53 -7.46 19.83
N SER A 25 -15.38 -8.64 19.23
CA SER A 25 -14.20 -9.01 18.44
C SER A 25 -14.59 -9.82 17.21
N VAL A 26 -13.91 -9.57 16.10
CA VAL A 26 -13.91 -10.39 14.90
C VAL A 26 -12.47 -10.74 14.60
N GLU A 27 -12.13 -12.02 14.67
CA GLU A 27 -10.77 -12.52 14.43
C GLU A 27 -10.79 -13.60 13.35
N SER A 28 -10.04 -13.40 12.27
CA SER A 28 -9.92 -14.38 11.20
C SER A 28 -8.60 -15.14 11.29
N ASN A 29 -8.67 -16.42 11.66
CA ASN A 29 -7.49 -17.31 11.61
C ASN A 29 -7.12 -17.71 10.17
N ALA A 30 -8.08 -17.68 9.25
CA ALA A 30 -7.86 -17.91 7.82
C ALA A 30 -7.86 -16.57 7.07
N ALA A 31 -7.19 -16.53 5.92
CA ALA A 31 -7.22 -15.35 5.07
C ALA A 31 -8.63 -15.10 4.50
N VAL A 32 -9.05 -13.85 4.40
CA VAL A 32 -10.36 -13.42 3.88
C VAL A 32 -10.19 -12.53 2.63
N MET A 33 -11.28 -12.30 1.89
CA MET A 33 -11.30 -11.52 0.65
C MET A 33 -11.97 -10.16 0.85
N CYS A 34 -11.66 -9.47 1.95
CA CYS A 34 -12.19 -8.11 2.22
C CYS A 34 -11.34 -7.03 1.53
N THR A 35 -11.98 -5.93 1.16
CA THR A 35 -11.38 -4.74 0.56
C THR A 35 -11.18 -3.63 1.59
N GLY A 36 -10.41 -2.60 1.23
CA GLY A 36 -10.26 -1.41 2.06
C GLY A 36 -11.60 -0.69 2.29
N ASP A 37 -12.41 -0.57 1.24
CA ASP A 37 -13.73 0.04 1.26
C ASP A 37 -14.69 -0.73 2.18
N GLY A 38 -14.69 -2.07 2.08
CA GLY A 38 -15.52 -2.91 2.96
C GLY A 38 -15.14 -2.83 4.43
N ILE A 39 -13.83 -2.73 4.73
CA ILE A 39 -13.35 -2.50 6.11
C ILE A 39 -13.77 -1.11 6.60
N PHE A 40 -13.67 -0.08 5.75
CA PHE A 40 -14.15 1.27 6.06
C PHE A 40 -15.65 1.30 6.37
N ASP A 41 -16.47 0.68 5.51
CA ASP A 41 -17.91 0.60 5.69
C ASP A 41 -18.30 -0.18 6.95
N TYR A 42 -17.57 -1.26 7.27
CA TYR A 42 -17.73 -1.96 8.54
C TYR A 42 -17.51 -1.01 9.72
N MET A 43 -16.37 -0.30 9.78
CA MET A 43 -16.07 0.61 10.88
C MET A 43 -17.13 1.70 11.02
N ARG A 44 -17.51 2.33 9.90
CA ARG A 44 -18.55 3.36 9.85
C ARG A 44 -19.88 2.83 10.40
N ARG A 45 -20.30 1.64 9.96
CA ARG A 45 -21.56 1.03 10.39
C ARG A 45 -21.58 0.74 11.89
N VAL A 46 -20.47 0.28 12.46
CA VAL A 46 -20.40 0.08 13.91
C VAL A 46 -20.47 1.42 14.67
N LEU A 47 -19.73 2.44 14.20
CA LEU A 47 -19.76 3.77 14.81
C LEU A 47 -21.18 4.36 14.80
N GLU A 48 -21.92 4.19 13.70
CA GLU A 48 -23.34 4.59 13.58
C GLU A 48 -24.25 3.86 14.58
N LEU A 49 -24.04 2.56 14.80
CA LEU A 49 -24.83 1.76 15.75
C LEU A 49 -24.62 2.21 17.20
N ASN A 50 -23.42 2.72 17.53
CA ASN A 50 -23.07 3.30 18.82
C ASN A 50 -23.52 2.45 20.03
N CYS A 51 -23.40 1.13 19.91
CA CYS A 51 -23.91 0.19 20.91
C CYS A 51 -22.95 0.11 22.11
N TYR A 52 -23.48 0.39 23.30
CA TYR A 52 -22.69 0.62 24.53
C TYR A 52 -22.36 -0.65 25.33
N SER A 53 -22.53 -1.85 24.76
CA SER A 53 -22.31 -3.08 25.54
C SER A 53 -20.85 -3.24 25.97
N ASN A 54 -19.90 -2.69 25.21
CA ASN A 54 -18.48 -2.72 25.52
C ASN A 54 -17.76 -1.41 25.16
N ASN A 55 -16.70 -1.08 25.89
CA ASN A 55 -15.88 0.12 25.64
C ASN A 55 -14.96 -0.01 24.42
N TRP A 56 -14.90 -1.18 23.79
CA TRP A 56 -14.02 -1.44 22.65
C TRP A 56 -14.62 -2.43 21.65
N ARG A 57 -14.15 -2.34 20.41
CA ARG A 57 -14.38 -3.33 19.35
C ARG A 57 -13.08 -3.60 18.59
N MET A 58 -12.77 -4.87 18.38
CA MET A 58 -11.60 -5.29 17.61
C MET A 58 -12.01 -5.96 16.30
N LEU A 59 -11.23 -5.68 15.27
CA LEU A 59 -11.27 -6.37 14.00
C LEU A 59 -9.85 -6.83 13.65
N ASP A 60 -9.60 -8.13 13.68
CA ASP A 60 -8.33 -8.74 13.26
C ASP A 60 -8.59 -9.61 12.02
N LEU A 61 -8.09 -9.15 10.87
CA LEU A 61 -8.25 -9.82 9.60
C LEU A 61 -6.91 -10.19 8.97
N ARG A 62 -6.83 -11.41 8.45
CA ARG A 62 -5.76 -11.86 7.54
C ARG A 62 -6.20 -11.58 6.12
N ILE A 63 -5.52 -10.69 5.42
CA ILE A 63 -5.95 -10.26 4.07
C ILE A 63 -5.35 -11.18 3.01
N GLY A 64 -6.21 -11.93 2.35
CA GLY A 64 -5.84 -12.82 1.26
C GLY A 64 -6.00 -12.19 -0.12
N GLY A 65 -5.61 -12.97 -1.14
CA GLY A 65 -5.63 -12.57 -2.54
C GLY A 65 -4.28 -12.03 -3.01
N GLN A 66 -4.04 -12.12 -4.32
CA GLN A 66 -2.88 -11.55 -5.00
C GLN A 66 -3.35 -10.78 -6.24
N GLN A 67 -2.77 -9.60 -6.45
CA GLN A 67 -2.94 -8.83 -7.67
C GLN A 67 -2.31 -9.62 -8.83
N ASN A 68 -2.85 -9.50 -10.05
CA ASN A 68 -2.31 -10.14 -11.25
C ASN A 68 -2.13 -11.68 -11.16
N GLY A 69 -2.89 -12.36 -10.29
CA GLY A 69 -2.89 -13.81 -10.15
C GLY A 69 -1.83 -14.35 -9.18
N PHE A 70 -1.45 -15.63 -9.33
CA PHE A 70 -0.73 -16.41 -8.31
C PHE A 70 0.70 -15.92 -7.98
N PHE A 71 1.29 -15.07 -8.82
CA PHE A 71 2.66 -14.56 -8.64
C PHE A 71 2.73 -13.06 -8.37
N GLY A 72 1.60 -12.35 -8.35
CA GLY A 72 1.64 -10.92 -8.12
C GLY A 72 1.56 -10.54 -6.64
N VAL A 73 1.58 -9.24 -6.42
CA VAL A 73 1.69 -8.63 -5.09
C VAL A 73 0.47 -8.98 -4.23
N PRO A 74 0.65 -9.34 -2.95
CA PRO A 74 -0.48 -9.56 -2.04
C PRO A 74 -1.48 -8.40 -2.05
N MET A 75 -2.78 -8.73 -2.15
CA MET A 75 -3.86 -7.73 -2.12
C MET A 75 -3.86 -6.90 -0.84
N PHE A 76 -3.26 -7.41 0.24
CA PHE A 76 -2.98 -6.71 1.49
C PHE A 76 -2.54 -5.26 1.27
N TYR A 77 -1.58 -5.01 0.38
CA TYR A 77 -1.04 -3.67 0.16
C TYR A 77 -2.08 -2.71 -0.43
N SER A 78 -2.83 -3.15 -1.45
CA SER A 78 -3.95 -2.34 -2.00
C SER A 78 -5.09 -2.15 -1.00
N VAL A 79 -5.35 -3.14 -0.14
CA VAL A 79 -6.40 -3.06 0.88
C VAL A 79 -6.06 -2.00 1.92
N VAL A 80 -4.81 -1.95 2.38
CA VAL A 80 -4.30 -0.91 3.27
C VAL A 80 -4.43 0.47 2.62
N VAL A 81 -3.98 0.62 1.37
CA VAL A 81 -4.08 1.90 0.64
C VAL A 81 -5.53 2.34 0.43
N GLY A 82 -6.43 1.43 0.03
CA GLY A 82 -7.85 1.73 -0.15
C GLY A 82 -8.49 2.21 1.16
N LEU A 83 -8.23 1.51 2.26
CA LEU A 83 -8.72 1.89 3.58
C LEU A 83 -8.23 3.29 4.00
N LEU A 84 -6.93 3.57 3.80
CA LEU A 84 -6.35 4.87 4.12
C LEU A 84 -6.90 5.99 3.24
N ARG A 85 -7.20 5.74 1.96
CA ARG A 85 -7.86 6.71 1.08
C ARG A 85 -9.24 7.09 1.62
N CYS A 86 -10.08 6.12 1.96
CA CYS A 86 -11.40 6.41 2.54
C CYS A 86 -11.30 7.19 3.86
N LEU A 87 -10.35 6.82 4.74
CA LEU A 87 -10.14 7.54 5.99
C LEU A 87 -9.64 8.98 5.75
N ALA A 88 -8.81 9.22 4.74
CA ALA A 88 -8.29 10.55 4.42
C ALA A 88 -9.34 11.51 3.82
N GLU A 89 -10.49 10.99 3.38
CA GLU A 89 -11.58 11.76 2.78
C GLU A 89 -12.61 12.26 3.79
N VAL A 90 -12.68 11.63 4.97
CA VAL A 90 -13.65 11.97 6.02
C VAL A 90 -12.91 12.31 7.31
N ASN A 91 -13.18 13.48 7.89
CA ASN A 91 -12.54 13.87 9.15
C ASN A 91 -13.08 13.05 10.34
N GLU A 92 -12.31 13.00 11.44
CA GLU A 92 -12.63 12.18 12.62
C GLU A 92 -13.99 12.47 13.25
N LYS A 93 -14.44 13.72 13.19
CA LYS A 93 -15.71 14.15 13.77
C LYS A 93 -16.88 13.61 12.95
N ASP A 94 -16.83 13.79 11.63
CA ASP A 94 -17.87 13.34 10.71
C ASP A 94 -17.88 11.80 10.58
N PHE A 95 -16.72 11.17 10.74
CA PHE A 95 -16.62 9.72 10.88
C PHE A 95 -17.25 9.19 12.18
N GLY A 96 -17.43 10.04 13.19
CA GLY A 96 -18.06 9.70 14.47
C GLY A 96 -17.11 9.12 15.53
N ALA A 97 -15.84 8.88 15.18
CA ALA A 97 -14.85 8.28 16.09
C ALA A 97 -14.51 9.18 17.29
N ALA A 98 -14.55 10.50 17.11
CA ALA A 98 -14.32 11.46 18.18
C ALA A 98 -15.39 11.39 19.29
N ALA A 99 -16.66 11.25 18.90
CA ALA A 99 -17.81 11.21 19.80
C ALA A 99 -18.12 9.80 20.35
N CYS A 100 -17.66 8.75 19.65
CA CYS A 100 -17.94 7.37 20.05
C CYS A 100 -17.18 7.00 21.33
N LYS A 101 -17.92 6.44 22.30
CA LYS A 101 -17.34 5.90 23.54
C LYS A 101 -16.68 4.54 23.31
N GLN A 102 -17.20 3.75 22.38
CA GLN A 102 -16.59 2.49 21.97
C GLN A 102 -15.40 2.78 21.05
N LYS A 103 -14.19 2.41 21.47
CA LYS A 103 -12.97 2.62 20.67
C LYS A 103 -12.67 1.41 19.79
N PHE A 104 -12.10 1.68 18.62
CA PHE A 104 -11.81 0.66 17.61
C PHE A 104 -10.33 0.33 17.56
N GLU A 105 -10.08 -0.96 17.36
CA GLU A 105 -8.80 -1.46 16.91
C GLU A 105 -9.00 -2.31 15.66
N VAL A 106 -8.22 -2.04 14.62
CA VAL A 106 -8.18 -2.83 13.41
C VAL A 106 -6.76 -3.33 13.20
N PHE A 107 -6.62 -4.64 13.05
CA PHE A 107 -5.39 -5.33 12.71
C PHE A 107 -5.60 -5.98 11.34
N LEU A 108 -4.79 -5.58 10.38
CA LEU A 108 -4.72 -6.23 9.07
C LEU A 108 -3.38 -6.93 8.99
N SER A 109 -3.39 -8.24 8.87
CA SER A 109 -2.17 -9.04 8.76
C SER A 109 -1.97 -9.54 7.34
N ASN A 110 -0.71 -9.57 6.91
CA ASN A 110 -0.27 -10.11 5.63
C ASN A 110 0.11 -11.59 5.80
N PRO A 111 -0.75 -12.54 5.38
CA PRO A 111 -0.51 -13.97 5.58
C PRO A 111 0.56 -14.55 4.65
N TYR A 112 1.08 -13.77 3.70
CA TYR A 112 2.05 -14.24 2.72
C TYR A 112 3.47 -14.12 3.25
N HIS A 113 4.30 -15.15 3.04
CA HIS A 113 5.73 -15.10 3.36
C HIS A 113 6.58 -14.50 2.22
N SER A 114 5.97 -14.25 1.06
CA SER A 114 6.67 -13.67 -0.09
C SER A 114 7.11 -12.24 0.21
N ARG A 115 8.37 -11.96 -0.09
CA ARG A 115 8.92 -10.59 -0.08
C ARG A 115 8.49 -9.84 -1.35
N VAL A 116 8.43 -8.52 -1.24
CA VAL A 116 8.26 -7.63 -2.39
C VAL A 116 9.63 -7.13 -2.88
N SER A 117 9.73 -6.75 -4.15
CA SER A 117 10.99 -6.22 -4.68
C SER A 117 11.30 -4.84 -4.08
N LYS A 118 12.60 -4.53 -3.94
CA LYS A 118 13.05 -3.21 -3.46
C LYS A 118 12.46 -2.05 -4.28
N GLN A 119 12.45 -2.17 -5.61
CA GLN A 119 11.89 -1.15 -6.50
C GLN A 119 10.40 -0.90 -6.22
N TRP A 120 9.59 -1.96 -6.14
CA TRP A 120 8.17 -1.84 -5.87
C TRP A 120 7.91 -1.25 -4.48
N SER A 121 8.64 -1.74 -3.46
CA SER A 121 8.50 -1.26 -2.08
C SER A 121 8.83 0.23 -1.94
N SER A 122 9.85 0.72 -2.67
CA SER A 122 10.23 2.14 -2.69
C SER A 122 9.10 3.02 -3.22
N ILE A 123 8.50 2.61 -4.34
CA ILE A 123 7.40 3.33 -4.99
C ILE A 123 6.18 3.33 -4.06
N TYR A 124 5.76 2.15 -3.60
CA TYR A 124 4.62 2.02 -2.69
C TYR A 124 4.79 2.84 -1.41
N MET A 125 5.97 2.82 -0.78
CA MET A 125 6.25 3.58 0.43
C MET A 125 6.20 5.09 0.18
N ARG A 126 6.89 5.59 -0.86
CA ARG A 126 7.05 7.01 -1.14
C ARG A 126 5.79 7.64 -1.70
N GLU A 127 5.09 6.94 -2.58
CA GLU A 127 4.01 7.53 -3.40
C GLU A 127 2.62 7.20 -2.85
N GLU A 128 2.45 6.11 -2.11
CA GLU A 128 1.15 5.71 -1.58
C GLU A 128 1.11 5.70 -0.04
N LEU A 129 1.82 4.77 0.60
CA LEU A 129 1.61 4.46 2.02
C LEU A 129 1.93 5.65 2.92
N ARG A 130 3.14 6.19 2.83
CA ARG A 130 3.60 7.23 3.76
C ARG A 130 2.79 8.53 3.60
N PRO A 131 2.57 9.08 2.38
CA PRO A 131 1.72 10.27 2.21
C PRO A 131 0.31 10.07 2.75
N LEU A 132 -0.31 8.91 2.50
CA LEU A 132 -1.65 8.61 3.00
C LEU A 132 -1.67 8.50 4.53
N MET A 133 -0.69 7.84 5.14
CA MET A 133 -0.62 7.76 6.61
C MET A 133 -0.52 9.14 7.26
N TYR A 134 0.31 10.05 6.71
CA TYR A 134 0.37 11.42 7.22
C TYR A 134 -0.96 12.16 7.06
N ARG A 135 -1.59 12.06 5.90
CA ARG A 135 -2.90 12.69 5.65
C ARG A 135 -3.99 12.14 6.57
N VAL A 136 -4.02 10.84 6.81
CA VAL A 136 -4.95 10.22 7.77
C VAL A 136 -4.64 10.70 9.19
N LYS A 137 -3.37 10.86 9.57
CA LYS A 137 -3.01 11.39 10.90
C LYS A 137 -3.45 12.84 11.10
N GLU A 138 -3.39 13.66 10.06
CA GLU A 138 -3.90 15.04 10.08
C GLU A 138 -5.42 15.09 10.20
N THR A 139 -6.13 14.22 9.49
CA THR A 139 -7.61 14.16 9.49
C THR A 139 -8.20 13.43 10.70
N HIS A 140 -7.43 12.51 11.30
CA HIS A 140 -7.76 11.71 12.49
C HIS A 140 -6.68 11.84 13.58
N PRO A 141 -6.58 13.00 14.25
CA PRO A 141 -5.50 13.27 15.21
C PRO A 141 -5.50 12.35 16.44
N SER A 142 -6.63 11.72 16.80
CA SER A 142 -6.69 10.75 17.90
C SER A 142 -6.37 9.31 17.47
N LEU A 143 -6.36 9.03 16.17
CA LEU A 143 -6.04 7.73 15.61
C LEU A 143 -4.53 7.45 15.65
N SER A 144 -4.17 6.26 16.13
CA SER A 144 -2.85 5.68 15.93
C SER A 144 -2.82 4.83 14.67
N LEU A 145 -1.77 4.99 13.87
CA LEU A 145 -1.55 4.34 12.57
C LEU A 145 -0.18 3.70 12.61
N ASN A 146 -0.07 2.38 12.47
CA ASN A 146 1.22 1.70 12.56
C ASN A 146 1.36 0.62 11.49
N ALA A 147 2.55 0.54 10.88
CA ALA A 147 2.95 -0.52 9.98
C ALA A 147 4.15 -1.27 10.59
N SER A 148 3.99 -2.58 10.74
CA SER A 148 5.06 -3.51 11.10
C SER A 148 5.81 -3.91 9.84
N VAL A 149 7.06 -3.47 9.73
CA VAL A 149 7.88 -3.56 8.52
C VAL A 149 9.11 -4.43 8.76
N ASN A 150 9.49 -5.25 7.77
CA ASN A 150 10.71 -6.05 7.78
C ASN A 150 11.74 -5.54 6.77
N GLY A 151 13.03 -5.63 7.11
CA GLY A 151 14.13 -5.33 6.19
C GLY A 151 14.12 -3.89 5.67
N VAL A 152 13.89 -2.92 6.57
CA VAL A 152 13.81 -1.50 6.21
C VAL A 152 15.18 -0.95 5.80
N SER A 153 15.23 -0.29 4.65
CA SER A 153 16.39 0.48 4.21
C SER A 153 15.92 1.76 3.49
N GLY A 154 15.96 2.89 4.22
CA GLY A 154 15.43 4.17 3.72
C GLY A 154 13.93 4.06 3.39
N ASP A 155 13.59 4.24 2.11
CA ASP A 155 12.21 4.13 1.61
C ASP A 155 11.82 2.72 1.18
N THR A 156 12.70 1.72 1.36
CA THR A 156 12.44 0.34 0.95
C THR A 156 12.15 -0.56 2.14
N PHE A 157 11.38 -1.62 1.89
CA PHE A 157 11.10 -2.68 2.85
C PHE A 157 10.95 -4.02 2.11
N SER A 158 11.20 -5.12 2.81
CA SER A 158 11.05 -6.47 2.24
C SER A 158 9.62 -7.00 2.35
N LYS A 159 8.92 -6.65 3.43
CA LYS A 159 7.54 -7.03 3.71
C LYS A 159 6.91 -6.11 4.77
N ILE A 160 5.60 -5.91 4.69
CA ILE A 160 4.78 -5.46 5.82
C ILE A 160 4.05 -6.67 6.38
N ASP A 161 4.23 -6.97 7.67
CA ASP A 161 3.57 -8.10 8.35
C ASP A 161 2.18 -7.72 8.82
N MET A 162 2.03 -6.51 9.34
CA MET A 162 0.80 -6.05 9.95
C MET A 162 0.63 -4.55 9.80
N PHE A 163 -0.62 -4.15 9.56
CA PHE A 163 -1.05 -2.76 9.62
C PHE A 163 -2.09 -2.61 10.73
N THR A 164 -1.95 -1.57 11.55
CA THR A 164 -2.78 -1.37 12.73
C THR A 164 -3.37 0.04 12.76
N LEU A 165 -4.66 0.10 13.05
CA LEU A 165 -5.42 1.30 13.35
C LEU A 165 -5.92 1.20 14.79
N SER A 166 -5.68 2.19 15.63
CA SER A 166 -6.18 2.18 17.01
C SER A 166 -6.61 3.57 17.47
N TRP A 167 -7.88 3.70 17.86
CA TRP A 167 -8.39 4.89 18.57
C TRP A 167 -8.21 4.78 20.10
N ARG A 168 -7.38 3.86 20.58
CA ARG A 168 -7.09 3.77 22.01
C ARG A 168 -6.16 4.92 22.43
N PRO A 169 -6.50 5.63 23.52
CA PRO A 169 -5.65 6.72 24.02
C PRO A 169 -4.20 6.30 24.29
N ARG A 170 -3.99 5.06 24.78
CA ARG A 170 -2.65 4.52 25.09
C ARG A 170 -1.77 4.29 23.87
N ASP A 171 -2.36 4.13 22.69
CA ASP A 171 -1.62 3.81 21.47
C ASP A 171 -1.32 5.07 20.63
N ARG A 172 -1.80 6.24 21.05
CA ARG A 172 -1.75 7.51 20.29
C ARG A 172 -0.33 7.93 19.87
N GLU A 173 0.66 7.60 20.68
CA GLU A 173 2.06 7.98 20.53
C GLU A 173 2.92 6.89 19.88
N ARG A 174 2.33 5.77 19.43
CA ARG A 174 3.11 4.73 18.73
C ARG A 174 3.65 5.25 17.40
N ASP A 175 4.90 4.89 17.12
CA ASP A 175 5.56 5.21 15.86
C ASP A 175 4.85 4.59 14.65
N MET A 176 4.74 5.36 13.56
CA MET A 176 4.06 4.92 12.34
C MET A 176 4.71 3.69 11.70
N PHE A 177 6.01 3.52 11.88
CA PHE A 177 6.77 2.39 11.37
C PHE A 177 7.59 1.78 12.49
N TRP A 178 7.53 0.46 12.63
CA TRP A 178 8.38 -0.25 13.56
C TRP A 178 8.86 -1.56 12.93
N ASN A 179 10.10 -1.93 13.26
CA ASN A 179 10.70 -3.14 12.73
C ASN A 179 10.15 -4.36 13.47
N SER A 180 9.49 -5.26 12.75
CA SER A 180 9.30 -6.63 13.24
C SER A 180 10.63 -7.35 13.26
N ALA A 181 10.81 -8.28 14.20
CA ALA A 181 11.95 -9.18 14.17
C ALA A 181 11.90 -9.93 12.83
N GLU A 182 13.01 -9.92 12.08
CA GLU A 182 13.08 -10.68 10.85
C GLU A 182 12.80 -12.15 11.16
N ASP A 183 11.95 -12.79 10.37
CA ASP A 183 11.86 -14.26 10.37
C ASP A 183 13.26 -14.78 9.95
N GLU A 184 14.13 -15.05 10.92
CA GLU A 184 15.51 -15.54 10.75
C GLU A 184 15.60 -16.85 9.94
N TYR A 185 14.46 -17.45 9.63
CA TYR A 185 14.37 -18.75 8.98
C TYR A 185 14.52 -18.74 7.45
N TYR A 186 14.44 -17.60 6.77
CA TYR A 186 14.62 -17.56 5.31
C TYR A 186 15.29 -16.25 4.84
N CYS A 187 16.58 -16.10 5.15
CA CYS A 187 17.48 -15.23 4.39
C CYS A 187 17.82 -15.88 3.03
N GLU A 188 16.82 -16.25 2.24
CA GLU A 188 17.06 -16.52 0.83
C GLU A 188 17.15 -15.18 0.10
N ASN A 189 18.29 -14.98 -0.56
CA ASN A 189 18.62 -13.81 -1.36
C ASN A 189 17.42 -13.33 -2.17
N ASP A 190 17.17 -12.02 -2.20
CA ASP A 190 16.14 -11.43 -3.06
C ASP A 190 16.41 -11.92 -4.50
N PRO A 191 15.44 -12.57 -5.18
CA PRO A 191 15.67 -13.07 -6.53
C PRO A 191 16.04 -11.97 -7.52
N SER A 192 15.71 -10.69 -7.22
CA SER A 192 16.17 -9.53 -8.00
C SER A 192 17.66 -9.23 -7.82
N ASP A 193 18.28 -9.60 -6.69
CA ASP A 193 19.72 -9.37 -6.45
C ASP A 193 20.60 -10.22 -7.39
N ARG A 194 20.04 -11.24 -8.04
CA ARG A 194 20.75 -12.10 -9.03
C ARG A 194 20.19 -12.01 -10.44
N MET A 195 19.18 -11.18 -10.68
CA MET A 195 18.52 -11.14 -11.98
C MET A 195 19.22 -10.20 -12.96
N PRO A 196 19.55 -10.65 -14.18
CA PRO A 196 20.07 -9.78 -15.22
C PRO A 196 19.09 -8.61 -15.50
N PRO A 197 19.58 -7.40 -15.78
CA PRO A 197 18.72 -6.23 -16.02
C PRO A 197 17.63 -6.44 -17.09
N ALA A 198 17.92 -7.23 -18.12
CA ALA A 198 16.96 -7.57 -19.16
C ALA A 198 15.78 -8.42 -18.64
N LEU A 199 16.03 -9.32 -17.68
CA LEU A 199 14.99 -10.12 -17.04
C LEU A 199 14.19 -9.31 -16.03
N MET A 200 14.80 -8.33 -15.35
CA MET A 200 14.06 -7.37 -14.51
C MET A 200 13.10 -6.53 -15.32
N ASN A 201 13.50 -6.04 -16.50
CA ASN A 201 12.61 -5.27 -17.36
C ASN A 201 11.43 -6.11 -17.86
N LEU A 202 11.68 -7.36 -18.25
CA LEU A 202 10.60 -8.28 -18.64
C LEU A 202 9.68 -8.63 -17.46
N PHE A 203 10.24 -8.84 -16.26
CA PHE A 203 9.45 -9.04 -15.04
C PHE A 203 8.60 -7.82 -14.70
N ASN A 204 9.16 -6.63 -14.85
CA ASN A 204 8.45 -5.38 -14.62
C ASN A 204 7.35 -5.16 -15.67
N GLU A 205 7.57 -5.55 -16.93
CA GLU A 205 6.57 -5.50 -17.99
C GLU A 205 5.44 -6.53 -17.76
N LEU A 206 5.77 -7.78 -17.40
CA LEU A 206 4.79 -8.82 -17.02
C LEU A 206 4.02 -8.43 -15.74
N LEU A 207 4.72 -7.76 -14.82
CA LEU A 207 4.28 -7.11 -13.59
C LEU A 207 3.19 -6.04 -13.80
N GLY A 208 3.15 -5.44 -14.99
CA GLY A 208 2.42 -4.21 -15.27
C GLY A 208 3.09 -2.95 -14.70
N TYR A 209 4.34 -3.03 -14.23
CA TYR A 209 5.06 -1.91 -13.59
C TYR A 209 5.57 -0.85 -14.58
N ASN A 210 5.63 -1.14 -15.89
CA ASN A 210 6.07 -0.17 -16.92
C ASN A 210 4.92 0.59 -17.59
N SER A 211 3.66 0.37 -17.20
CA SER A 211 2.50 0.97 -17.85
C SER A 211 1.97 2.20 -17.11
N GLN A 212 2.78 3.24 -16.94
CA GLN A 212 2.30 4.62 -16.75
C GLN A 212 3.41 5.62 -17.09
N GLY A 213 3.22 6.38 -18.18
CA GLY A 213 4.11 7.48 -18.56
C GLY A 213 4.38 7.66 -20.05
N GLY A 214 3.46 7.30 -20.94
CA GLY A 214 3.52 7.68 -22.35
C GLY A 214 2.46 8.73 -22.67
N GLY A 215 2.87 9.98 -22.88
CA GLY A 215 2.01 10.99 -23.50
C GLY A 215 2.40 12.44 -23.22
N SER A 216 3.23 13.03 -24.06
CA SER A 216 2.85 14.25 -24.80
C SER A 216 3.88 14.56 -25.89
N ALA A 217 3.32 15.01 -27.01
CA ALA A 217 3.95 15.19 -28.30
C ALA A 217 4.71 16.52 -28.44
N SER A 218 5.54 16.54 -29.50
CA SER A 218 6.17 17.66 -30.18
C SER A 218 5.33 18.95 -30.27
N SER A 219 5.98 20.10 -30.08
CA SER A 219 5.90 21.28 -30.97
C SER A 219 6.77 22.42 -30.44
N GLY A 220 7.53 23.11 -31.30
CA GLY A 220 8.11 24.42 -30.99
C GLY A 220 9.38 24.74 -31.77
N ASP A 221 9.21 25.20 -33.01
CA ASP A 221 10.21 25.99 -33.75
C ASP A 221 10.50 27.30 -33.02
N GLU A 222 11.76 27.74 -32.96
CA GLU A 222 12.13 29.17 -32.99
C GLU A 222 13.45 29.36 -33.77
N ASP A 223 13.34 30.14 -34.85
CA ASP A 223 14.39 30.72 -35.67
C ASP A 223 15.27 31.73 -34.89
N GLY A 224 16.50 31.98 -35.36
CA GLY A 224 17.30 33.11 -34.84
C GLY A 224 18.77 33.19 -35.27
N ASP A 225 19.01 33.42 -36.56
CA ASP A 225 20.06 34.22 -37.20
C ASP A 225 21.55 34.27 -36.75
N VAL A 226 22.40 33.90 -37.73
CA VAL A 226 23.53 34.64 -38.32
C VAL A 226 24.68 35.12 -37.42
N GLU A 227 25.89 34.59 -37.67
CA GLU A 227 27.07 35.42 -38.00
C GLU A 227 28.13 34.61 -38.77
N GLY A 228 28.52 35.14 -39.92
CA GLY A 228 29.50 34.56 -40.83
C GLY A 228 30.93 35.01 -40.57
N ASN A 229 31.86 34.22 -41.09
CA ASN A 229 33.22 34.55 -41.57
C ASN A 229 33.79 33.18 -41.99
N GLY A 230 34.12 32.89 -43.24
CA GLY A 230 35.00 33.63 -44.12
C GLY A 230 36.26 32.77 -44.34
N GLU A 231 36.71 32.68 -45.59
CA GLU A 231 37.95 32.06 -46.08
C GLU A 231 37.88 30.59 -46.59
N ASP A 232 37.73 30.47 -47.93
CA ASP A 232 38.83 30.17 -48.87
C ASP A 232 39.74 28.97 -48.50
N ASP A 233 40.14 28.01 -49.35
CA ASP A 233 40.13 27.78 -50.79
C ASP A 233 40.81 26.38 -50.98
N PHE A 234 40.81 25.86 -52.21
CA PHE A 234 41.62 24.74 -52.73
C PHE A 234 41.25 23.28 -52.38
N GLY A 235 40.57 22.65 -53.35
CA GLY A 235 41.31 21.80 -54.29
C GLY A 235 41.17 20.28 -54.18
N GLY A 236 40.59 19.67 -55.22
CA GLY A 236 41.17 18.47 -55.83
C GLY A 236 40.40 17.15 -55.71
N PHE A 237 39.67 16.83 -56.78
CA PHE A 237 39.63 15.52 -57.46
C PHE A 237 39.45 14.21 -56.66
N TYR A 238 38.27 13.60 -56.87
CA TYR A 238 37.96 12.16 -56.94
C TYR A 238 38.90 11.35 -57.88
N PRO A 239 38.87 9.98 -57.97
CA PRO A 239 38.28 8.92 -57.10
C PRO A 239 39.09 7.57 -57.03
N VAL A 240 38.47 6.54 -56.40
CA VAL A 240 38.62 5.06 -56.53
C VAL A 240 40.02 4.39 -56.40
N LEU A 241 40.24 3.66 -55.30
CA LEU A 241 40.22 2.18 -55.18
C LEU A 241 40.51 1.77 -53.72
#